data_AF-A0A539CZZ5-F1
#
_entry.id   AF-A0A539CZZ5-F1
#
_cell.length_a   1.000
_cell.length_b   1.000
_cell.length_c   1.000
_cell.angle_alpha   90.00
_cell.angle_beta   90.00
_cell.angle_gamma   90.00
#
_symmetry.space_group_name_H-M   'P 1'
#
loop_
_entity.id
_entity.type
_entity.pdbx_description
1 polymer ?
#
loop_
_entity_poly.entity_id
_entity_poly.type
_entity_poly.pdbx_seq_one_letter_code
_entity_poly.pdbx_strand_id
1 'polypeptide(L)'
;MANVAVVGAQWGDEGKGKIVDWLSERADVVVRFQGGHNAGHTLVIGGTTYKLSLLPSGVVRPGKLAIIGNGVVVDPWALLAEIETIRAQGVKVGPENLRVAENVPLILPLHGELDRAREADKG
;
A
#
# COMPACT_ATOMS: atom_id res chain seq x y z
N MET A 1 -25.11 -1.50 1.28
CA MET A 1 -23.66 -1.45 0.96
C MET A 1 -22.91 -1.62 2.27
N ALA A 2 -22.02 -2.60 2.38
CA ALA A 2 -21.31 -2.91 3.63
C ALA A 2 -19.85 -2.45 3.52
N ASN A 3 -19.40 -1.64 4.47
CA ASN A 3 -18.03 -1.14 4.52
C ASN A 3 -17.35 -1.69 5.77
N VAL A 4 -16.09 -2.11 5.65
CA VAL A 4 -15.29 -2.61 6.77
C VAL A 4 -13.99 -1.82 6.82
N ALA A 5 -13.67 -1.28 7.99
CA ALA A 5 -12.40 -0.62 8.25
C ALA A 5 -11.53 -1.54 9.13
N VAL A 6 -10.28 -1.74 8.72
CA VAL A 6 -9.28 -2.46 9.51
C VAL A 6 -8.27 -1.45 10.05
N VAL A 7 -8.20 -1.32 11.37
CA VAL A 7 -7.32 -0.39 12.07
C VAL A 7 -6.48 -1.12 13.11
N GLY A 8 -5.31 -0.57 13.41
CA GLY A 8 -4.45 -1.06 14.50
C GLY A 8 -4.92 -0.44 15.79
N ALA A 9 -5.06 -1.24 16.84
CA ALA A 9 -5.47 -0.76 18.16
C ALA A 9 -4.26 -0.40 19.05
N GLN A 10 -3.04 -0.61 18.56
CA GLN A 10 -1.79 -0.47 19.32
C GLN A 10 -0.78 0.39 18.52
N TRP A 11 0.52 0.12 18.66
CA TRP A 11 1.61 0.88 18.03
C TRP A 11 2.24 0.16 16.83
N GLY A 12 1.42 -0.44 15.96
CA GLY A 12 1.93 -1.16 14.79
C GLY A 12 2.17 -2.65 15.04
N ASP A 13 2.50 -3.36 13.95
CA ASP A 13 2.79 -4.81 13.94
C ASP A 13 1.73 -5.75 14.54
N GLU A 14 0.47 -5.31 14.61
CA GLU A 14 -0.65 -6.12 15.16
C GLU A 14 -1.15 -7.22 14.19
N GLY A 15 -0.43 -7.47 13.10
CA GLY A 15 -0.82 -8.47 12.10
C GLY A 15 -2.00 -8.06 11.22
N LYS A 16 -2.31 -6.75 11.12
CA LYS A 16 -3.40 -6.20 10.28
C LYS A 16 -3.40 -6.76 8.86
N GLY A 17 -2.21 -6.96 8.28
CA GLY A 17 -2.04 -7.51 6.94
C GLY A 17 -2.76 -8.85 6.74
N LYS A 18 -2.79 -9.73 7.75
CA LYS A 18 -3.50 -11.02 7.69
C LYS A 18 -5.02 -10.85 7.66
N ILE A 19 -5.53 -9.92 8.46
CA ILE A 19 -6.97 -9.61 8.50
C ILE A 19 -7.42 -8.94 7.20
N VAL A 20 -6.62 -7.97 6.71
CA VAL A 20 -6.85 -7.32 5.42
C VAL A 20 -6.80 -8.33 4.29
N ASP A 21 -5.85 -9.27 4.29
CA ASP A 21 -5.77 -10.34 3.30
C ASP A 21 -7.06 -11.17 3.25
N TRP A 22 -7.49 -11.68 4.40
CA TRP A 22 -8.71 -12.48 4.52
C TRP A 22 -9.98 -11.71 4.13
N LEU A 23 -10.14 -10.47 4.60
CA LEU A 23 -11.30 -9.65 4.24
C LEU A 23 -11.29 -9.22 2.77
N SER A 24 -10.10 -8.98 2.22
CA SER A 24 -9.95 -8.54 0.82
C SER A 24 -10.44 -9.61 -0.16
N GLU A 25 -10.44 -10.89 0.20
CA GLU A 25 -11.03 -11.96 -0.62
C GLU A 25 -12.51 -11.72 -0.95
N ARG A 26 -13.26 -11.08 -0.03
CA ARG A 26 -14.70 -10.82 -0.18
C ARG A 26 -15.04 -9.40 -0.62
N ALA A 27 -14.04 -8.51 -0.65
CA ALA A 27 -14.24 -7.12 -1.03
C ALA A 27 -14.08 -6.92 -2.55
N ASP A 28 -14.95 -6.10 -3.14
CA ASP A 28 -14.82 -5.65 -4.53
C ASP A 28 -13.77 -4.53 -4.67
N VAL A 29 -13.61 -3.72 -3.63
CA VAL A 29 -12.72 -2.57 -3.57
C VAL A 29 -11.88 -2.61 -2.30
N VAL A 30 -10.57 -2.39 -2.43
CA VAL A 30 -9.63 -2.29 -1.31
C VAL A 30 -8.95 -0.93 -1.35
N VAL A 31 -9.11 -0.17 -0.27
CA VAL A 31 -8.65 1.22 -0.19
C VAL A 31 -7.60 1.37 0.89
N ARG A 32 -6.45 1.98 0.55
CA ARG A 32 -5.52 2.54 1.53
C ARG A 32 -5.88 4.01 1.74
N PHE A 33 -6.13 4.41 2.98
CA PHE A 33 -6.64 5.75 3.29
C PHE A 33 -5.63 6.68 3.98
N GLN A 34 -4.52 6.15 4.50
CA GLN A 34 -3.49 6.93 5.20
C GLN A 34 -2.10 6.28 5.10
N GLY A 35 -1.08 7.02 5.50
CA GLY A 35 0.29 6.53 5.69
C GLY A 35 1.12 6.66 4.41
N GLY A 36 2.17 5.87 4.25
CA GLY A 36 2.99 5.86 3.04
C GLY A 36 3.60 4.49 2.78
N HIS A 37 4.77 4.48 2.12
CA HIS A 37 5.58 3.27 1.88
C HIS A 37 6.32 2.73 3.11
N ASN A 38 6.08 3.29 4.30
CA ASN A 38 6.67 2.87 5.57
C ASN A 38 5.91 1.69 6.22
N ALA A 39 4.73 1.35 5.72
CA ALA A 39 4.01 0.15 6.10
C ALA A 39 4.45 -1.01 5.20
N GLY A 40 4.55 -2.22 5.77
CA GLY A 40 4.78 -3.45 5.01
C GLY A 40 3.71 -4.49 5.34
N HIS A 41 3.15 -5.13 4.33
CA HIS A 41 2.31 -6.31 4.52
C HIS A 41 2.65 -7.38 3.49
N THR A 42 2.83 -8.60 3.99
CA THR A 42 3.13 -9.77 3.18
C THR A 42 1.88 -10.59 3.01
N LEU A 43 1.53 -10.91 1.76
CA LEU A 43 0.39 -11.74 1.38
C LEU A 43 0.91 -13.06 0.81
N VAL A 44 0.20 -14.15 1.07
CA VAL A 44 0.48 -15.45 0.44
C VAL A 44 -0.77 -15.91 -0.28
N ILE A 45 -0.76 -15.86 -1.61
CA ILE A 45 -1.92 -16.21 -2.45
C ILE A 45 -1.51 -17.33 -3.38
N GLY A 46 -2.19 -18.48 -3.29
CA GLY A 46 -1.91 -19.63 -4.15
C GLY A 46 -0.47 -20.16 -4.06
N GLY A 47 0.21 -19.95 -2.92
CA GLY A 47 1.62 -20.31 -2.72
C GLY A 47 2.64 -19.23 -3.13
N THR A 48 2.21 -18.15 -3.79
CA THR A 48 3.09 -17.02 -4.14
C THR A 48 3.06 -15.97 -3.04
N THR A 49 4.25 -15.49 -2.65
CA THR A 49 4.41 -14.46 -1.62
C THR A 49 4.56 -13.08 -2.26
N TYR A 50 3.66 -12.16 -1.92
CA TYR A 50 3.68 -10.76 -2.35
C TYR A 50 4.05 -9.87 -1.17
N LYS A 51 5.08 -9.03 -1.32
CA LYS A 51 5.45 -8.01 -0.32
C LYS A 51 5.01 -6.67 -0.83
N LEU A 52 4.08 -6.04 -0.11
CA LEU A 52 3.46 -4.78 -0.52
C LEU A 52 3.72 -3.69 0.52
N SER A 53 4.08 -2.51 0.04
CA SER A 53 4.43 -1.33 0.83
C SER A 53 3.45 -0.19 0.65
N LEU A 54 3.21 0.32 -0.56
CA LEU A 54 2.20 1.34 -0.90
C LEU A 54 0.95 0.72 -1.50
N LEU A 55 1.11 -0.29 -2.37
CA LEU A 55 -0.02 -0.86 -3.07
C LEU A 55 -1.02 -1.48 -2.08
N PRO A 56 -2.34 -1.26 -2.27
CA PRO A 56 -3.36 -1.98 -1.50
C PRO A 56 -3.34 -3.47 -1.86
N SER A 57 -3.66 -4.35 -0.89
CA SER A 57 -3.69 -5.81 -1.08
C SER A 57 -4.61 -6.29 -2.20
N GLY A 58 -5.60 -5.48 -2.59
CA GLY A 58 -6.49 -5.77 -3.71
C GLY A 58 -5.77 -5.91 -5.06
N VAL A 59 -4.59 -5.28 -5.24
CA VAL A 59 -3.90 -5.22 -6.54
C VAL A 59 -3.46 -6.60 -7.04
N VAL A 60 -3.14 -7.52 -6.12
CA VAL A 60 -2.68 -8.89 -6.43
C VAL A 60 -3.83 -9.88 -6.57
N ARG A 61 -5.08 -9.41 -6.49
CA ARG A 61 -6.28 -10.24 -6.53
C ARG A 61 -7.09 -9.94 -7.80
N PRO A 62 -7.35 -10.95 -8.65
CA PRO A 62 -8.13 -10.76 -9.87
C PRO A 62 -9.53 -10.17 -9.59
N GLY A 63 -9.95 -9.22 -10.42
CA GLY A 63 -11.30 -8.63 -10.37
C GLY A 63 -11.55 -7.62 -9.26
N LYS A 64 -10.52 -7.24 -8.47
CA LYS A 64 -10.65 -6.26 -7.40
C LYS A 64 -10.04 -4.92 -7.78
N LEU A 65 -10.67 -3.84 -7.32
CA LEU A 65 -10.15 -2.49 -7.48
C LEU A 65 -9.31 -2.09 -6.27
N ALA A 66 -8.05 -1.74 -6.50
CA ALA A 66 -7.16 -1.16 -5.51
C ALA A 66 -7.16 0.37 -5.61
N ILE A 67 -7.33 1.07 -4.49
CA ILE A 67 -7.34 2.53 -4.45
C ILE A 67 -6.32 3.04 -3.42
N ILE A 68 -5.45 3.95 -3.86
CA ILE A 68 -4.64 4.81 -2.99
C ILE A 68 -5.43 6.10 -2.77
N GLY A 69 -5.97 6.28 -1.57
CA GLY A 69 -6.77 7.43 -1.18
C GLY A 69 -5.93 8.67 -0.89
N ASN A 70 -6.59 9.83 -0.82
CA ASN A 70 -5.96 11.14 -0.69
C ASN A 70 -5.19 11.37 0.61
N GLY A 71 -5.42 10.58 1.66
CA GLY A 71 -4.67 10.67 2.92
C GLY A 71 -3.32 9.94 2.90
N VAL A 72 -2.98 9.27 1.78
CA VAL A 72 -1.70 8.58 1.62
C VAL A 72 -0.65 9.54 1.07
N VAL A 73 0.52 9.59 1.70
CA VAL A 73 1.71 10.25 1.17
C VAL A 73 2.44 9.30 0.24
N VAL A 74 2.59 9.68 -1.03
CA VAL A 74 3.08 8.79 -2.10
C VAL A 74 4.48 9.20 -2.52
N ASP A 75 5.45 8.30 -2.38
CA ASP A 75 6.72 8.39 -3.09
C ASP A 75 6.54 7.79 -4.50
N PRO A 76 6.66 8.59 -5.58
CA PRO A 76 6.48 8.09 -6.94
C PRO A 76 7.49 7.02 -7.35
N TRP A 77 8.74 7.14 -6.90
CA TRP A 77 9.80 6.19 -7.23
C TRP A 77 9.58 4.86 -6.51
N ALA A 78 9.21 4.92 -5.24
CA ALA A 78 8.87 3.72 -4.48
C ALA A 78 7.64 3.01 -5.06
N LEU A 79 6.60 3.76 -5.44
CA LEU A 79 5.40 3.19 -6.06
C LEU A 79 5.72 2.50 -7.38
N LEU A 80 6.50 3.14 -8.26
CA LEU A 80 6.90 2.54 -9.54
C LEU A 80 7.76 1.29 -9.35
N ALA A 81 8.72 1.32 -8.43
CA ALA A 81 9.55 0.16 -8.12
C ALA A 81 8.73 -1.02 -7.58
N GLU A 82 7.73 -0.74 -6.73
CA GLU A 82 6.82 -1.75 -6.21
C GLU A 82 5.93 -2.33 -7.33
N ILE A 83 5.38 -1.49 -8.22
CA ILE A 83 4.59 -1.92 -9.37
C ILE A 83 5.41 -2.86 -10.26
N GLU A 84 6.65 -2.52 -10.58
CA GLU A 84 7.51 -3.36 -11.41
C GLU A 84 7.85 -4.69 -10.71
N THR A 85 8.08 -4.68 -9.40
CA THR A 85 8.30 -5.90 -8.61
C THR A 85 7.10 -6.83 -8.69
N ILE A 86 5.88 -6.29 -8.58
CA ILE A 86 4.64 -7.06 -8.62
C ILE A 86 4.32 -7.53 -10.05
N ARG A 87 4.58 -6.73 -11.07
CA ARG A 87 4.47 -7.13 -12.49
C ARG A 87 5.42 -8.27 -12.85
N ALA A 88 6.65 -8.26 -12.33
CA ALA A 88 7.61 -9.34 -12.52
C ALA A 88 7.14 -10.69 -11.95
N GLN A 89 6.18 -10.67 -11.01
CA GLN A 89 5.53 -11.85 -10.43
C GLN A 89 4.26 -12.27 -11.18
N GLY A 90 4.00 -11.70 -12.37
CA GLY A 90 2.88 -12.07 -13.25
C GLY A 90 1.55 -11.36 -12.93
N VAL A 91 1.55 -10.40 -12.00
CA VAL A 91 0.36 -9.62 -11.66
C VAL A 91 0.20 -8.46 -12.65
N LYS A 92 -0.98 -8.33 -13.26
CA LYS A 92 -1.30 -7.16 -14.08
C LYS A 92 -1.61 -6.00 -13.15
N VAL A 93 -0.87 -4.91 -13.30
CA VAL A 93 -1.12 -3.66 -12.58
C VAL A 93 -1.27 -2.55 -13.60
N GLY A 94 -2.42 -1.89 -13.61
CA GLY A 94 -2.74 -0.87 -14.59
C GLY A 94 -3.95 -0.02 -14.17
N PRO A 95 -4.36 0.93 -15.01
CA PRO A 95 -5.51 1.79 -14.72
C PRO A 95 -6.78 0.98 -14.44
N GLU A 96 -6.95 -0.22 -15.00
CA GLU A 96 -8.11 -1.08 -14.79
C GLU A 96 -8.31 -1.54 -13.34
N ASN A 97 -7.22 -1.68 -12.56
CA ASN A 97 -7.27 -2.24 -11.21
C ASN A 97 -6.56 -1.41 -10.14
N LEU A 98 -5.83 -0.36 -10.52
CA LEU A 98 -5.20 0.58 -9.59
C LEU A 98 -5.65 2.01 -9.87
N ARG A 99 -6.20 2.66 -8.84
CA ARG A 99 -6.52 4.10 -8.85
C ARG A 99 -5.69 4.80 -7.79
N VAL A 100 -5.24 6.00 -8.14
CA VAL A 100 -4.55 6.92 -7.21
C VAL A 100 -5.39 8.19 -7.18
N ALA A 101 -5.72 8.66 -5.98
CA ALA A 101 -6.41 9.93 -5.83
C ALA A 101 -5.54 11.06 -6.38
N GLU A 102 -6.13 11.99 -7.12
CA GLU A 102 -5.39 13.08 -7.79
C GLU A 102 -4.71 14.06 -6.81
N ASN A 103 -5.18 14.09 -5.56
CA ASN A 103 -4.78 15.01 -4.51
C ASN A 103 -3.94 14.33 -3.41
N VAL A 104 -3.24 13.23 -3.73
CA VAL A 104 -2.24 12.65 -2.83
C VAL A 104 -1.05 13.61 -2.67
N PRO A 105 -0.56 13.84 -1.44
CA PRO A 105 0.72 14.51 -1.25
C PRO A 105 1.87 13.65 -1.77
N LEU A 106 2.87 14.27 -2.40
CA LEU A 106 4.05 13.56 -2.90
C LEU A 106 5.21 13.62 -1.91
N ILE A 107 5.87 12.48 -1.72
CA ILE A 107 7.20 12.41 -1.11
C ILE A 107 8.22 12.67 -2.23
N LEU A 108 8.89 13.81 -2.15
CA LEU A 108 9.98 14.21 -3.07
C LEU A 108 11.34 13.88 -2.43
N PRO A 109 12.43 13.82 -3.22
CA PRO A 109 13.77 13.47 -2.71
C PRO A 109 14.20 14.32 -1.49
N LEU A 110 13.88 15.62 -1.53
CA LEU A 110 14.15 16.57 -0.44
C LEU A 110 13.54 16.13 0.90
N HIS A 111 12.37 15.48 0.91
CA HIS A 111 11.73 15.07 2.16
C HIS A 111 12.57 14.00 2.87
N GLY A 112 13.13 13.04 2.13
CA GLY A 112 14.01 12.02 2.71
C GLY A 112 15.36 12.57 3.17
N GLU A 113 15.89 13.58 2.47
CA GLU A 113 17.10 14.30 2.90
C GLU A 113 16.86 15.08 4.19
N LEU A 114 15.74 15.81 4.26
CA LEU A 114 15.34 16.59 5.42
C LEU A 114 15.06 15.72 6.65
N ASP A 115 14.42 14.57 6.44
CA ASP A 115 14.14 13.60 7.52
C ASP A 115 15.45 13.08 8.14
N ARG A 116 16.41 12.66 7.30
CA ARG A 116 17.74 12.24 7.77
C ARG A 116 18.49 13.35 8.49
N ALA A 117 18.45 14.58 7.97
CA ALA A 117 19.12 15.72 8.60
C ALA A 117 18.52 16.05 9.98
N ARG A 118 17.19 16.00 10.11
CA ARG A 118 16.49 16.24 11.38
C ARG A 118 16.76 15.15 12.41
N GLU A 119 16.82 13.89 12.00
CA GLU A 119 17.16 12.80 12.92
C GLU A 119 18.62 12.87 13.37
N ALA A 120 19.54 13.32 12.51
CA ALA A 120 20.93 13.54 12.89
C ALA A 120 21.13 14.73 13.87
N ASP A 121 20.30 15.77 13.80
CA ASP A 121 20.37 16.94 14.69
C ASP A 121 19.83 16.66 16.11
N LYS A 122 18.94 15.68 16.25
CA LYS A 122 18.38 15.26 17.55
C LYS A 122 19.30 14.32 18.34
N GLY A 123 20.43 13.90 17.76
CA GLY A 123 21.37 12.91 18.30
C GLY A 123 22.74 13.48 18.61
#